data_AF-G7VEI3-F1
#
_entry.id   AF-G7VEI3-F1
#
_cell.length_a   1.000
_cell.length_b   1.000
_cell.length_c   1.000
_cell.angle_alpha   90.00
_cell.angle_beta   90.00
_cell.angle_gamma   90.00
#
_symmetry.space_group_name_H-M   'P 1'
#
loop_
_entity.id
_entity.type
_entity.pdbx_description
1 polymer ?
#
loop_
_entity_poly.entity_id
_entity_poly.type
_entity_poly.pdbx_seq_one_letter_code
_entity_poly.pdbx_strand_id
1 'polypeptide(L)'
;MDLDQWLDYLTGLVLGDGYLYHYRKEGKYYVRITDKSRDFLEMLKNELLKIGIRSHIYRQGQKNAYTLEISNKELYYTIKLRTRQLLESPTPHFVAGLIDAEGSLQKPRKGSIRIAITNTKPELLHPIVKILQTICINAEVKPYGKAKHGEKQRYRVVIYGKENIEKTLQAIPLRHPKFHPPARGRKSGNERDPHP
;
A
#
# COMPACT_ATOMS: atom_id res chain seq x y z
N MET A 1 -10.04 3.96 -14.29
CA MET A 1 -10.44 4.14 -12.87
C MET A 1 -11.05 5.51 -12.77
N ASP A 2 -12.28 5.60 -12.27
CA ASP A 2 -12.93 6.90 -12.01
C ASP A 2 -12.34 7.57 -10.74
N LEU A 3 -12.81 8.77 -10.42
CA LEU A 3 -12.31 9.55 -9.28
C LEU A 3 -12.59 8.87 -7.94
N ASP A 4 -13.75 8.23 -7.77
CA ASP A 4 -14.13 7.60 -6.50
C ASP A 4 -13.26 6.37 -6.23
N GLN A 5 -13.09 5.52 -7.23
CA GLN A 5 -12.19 4.37 -7.18
C GLN A 5 -10.74 4.81 -6.89
N TRP A 6 -10.30 5.91 -7.50
CA TRP A 6 -8.96 6.46 -7.28
C TRP A 6 -8.79 6.98 -5.84
N LEU A 7 -9.80 7.67 -5.30
CA LEU A 7 -9.79 8.16 -3.91
C LEU A 7 -9.84 7.01 -2.89
N ASP A 8 -10.57 5.94 -3.18
CA ASP A 8 -10.57 4.73 -2.36
C ASP A 8 -9.18 4.10 -2.33
N TYR A 9 -8.57 3.92 -3.50
CA TYR A 9 -7.20 3.42 -3.63
C TYR A 9 -6.21 4.29 -2.84
N LEU A 10 -6.25 5.61 -3.01
CA LEU A 10 -5.39 6.54 -2.30
C LEU A 10 -5.60 6.45 -0.78
N THR A 11 -6.85 6.30 -0.33
CA THR A 11 -7.19 6.17 1.09
C THR A 11 -6.54 4.92 1.68
N GLY A 12 -6.63 3.78 1.00
CA GLY A 12 -5.97 2.55 1.44
C GLY A 12 -4.45 2.69 1.51
N LEU A 13 -3.86 3.31 0.48
CA LEU A 13 -2.41 3.54 0.42
C LEU A 13 -1.91 4.46 1.55
N VAL A 14 -2.66 5.53 1.85
CA VAL A 14 -2.33 6.47 2.95
C VAL A 14 -2.45 5.81 4.32
N LEU A 15 -3.36 4.87 4.53
CA LEU A 15 -3.48 4.16 5.81
C LEU A 15 -2.34 3.18 6.08
N GLY A 16 -1.73 2.62 5.03
CA GLY A 16 -0.56 1.75 5.15
C GLY A 16 0.75 2.55 5.25
N ASP A 17 1.16 3.19 4.15
CA ASP A 17 2.48 3.81 4.01
C ASP A 17 2.47 5.34 4.14
N GLY A 18 1.33 5.91 4.51
CA GLY A 18 1.14 7.35 4.61
C GLY A 18 0.74 7.85 5.98
N TYR A 19 0.53 9.15 6.05
CA TYR A 19 -0.07 9.80 7.20
C TYR A 19 -0.68 11.15 6.83
N LEU A 20 -1.69 11.53 7.60
CA LEU A 20 -2.33 12.82 7.56
C LEU A 20 -1.68 13.74 8.61
N TYR A 21 -1.20 14.91 8.19
CA TYR A 21 -0.54 15.87 9.09
C TYR A 21 -1.17 17.25 9.00
N HIS A 22 -1.59 17.80 10.14
CA HIS A 22 -2.12 19.16 10.24
C HIS A 22 -1.10 20.05 10.95
N TYR A 23 -0.49 20.96 10.19
CA TYR A 23 0.45 21.94 10.72
C TYR A 23 -0.31 23.18 11.21
N ARG A 24 -0.71 23.14 12.49
CA ARG A 24 -1.58 24.16 13.13
C ARG A 24 -1.06 25.58 13.00
N LYS A 25 0.27 25.79 13.11
CA LYS A 25 0.89 27.13 13.08
C LYS A 25 0.61 27.88 11.77
N GLU A 26 0.55 27.16 10.65
CA GLU A 26 0.34 27.75 9.32
C GLU A 26 -1.04 27.37 8.74
N GLY A 27 -1.88 26.66 9.49
CA GLY A 27 -3.16 26.15 9.00
C GLY A 27 -3.06 25.19 7.80
N LYS A 28 -1.91 24.54 7.61
CA LYS A 28 -1.65 23.66 6.46
C LYS A 28 -2.01 22.21 6.73
N TYR A 29 -2.61 21.57 5.73
CA TYR A 29 -3.06 20.18 5.78
C TYR A 29 -2.31 19.37 4.75
N TYR A 30 -1.63 18.33 5.21
CA TYR A 30 -0.76 17.51 4.39
C TYR A 30 -1.24 16.07 4.36
N VAL A 31 -1.21 15.50 3.16
CA VAL A 31 -1.27 14.06 2.92
C VAL A 31 0.12 13.65 2.46
N ARG A 32 0.73 12.70 3.17
CA ARG A 32 2.08 12.21 2.85
C ARG A 32 2.06 10.71 2.66
N ILE A 33 2.78 10.23 1.64
CA ILE A 33 2.98 8.80 1.35
C ILE A 33 4.48 8.59 1.19
N THR A 34 5.04 7.57 1.85
CA THR A 34 6.48 7.29 1.80
C THR A 34 6.73 5.92 1.21
N ASP A 35 7.54 5.84 0.15
CA ASP A 35 7.88 4.59 -0.53
C ASP A 35 9.36 4.60 -0.95
N LYS A 36 9.96 3.42 -1.12
CA LYS A 36 11.30 3.26 -1.70
C LYS A 36 11.30 3.44 -3.22
N SER A 37 10.21 3.09 -3.88
CA SER A 37 10.04 3.23 -5.32
C SER A 37 9.66 4.67 -5.67
N ARG A 38 10.67 5.45 -6.10
CA ARG A 38 10.41 6.80 -6.63
C ARG A 38 9.47 6.76 -7.84
N ASP A 39 9.63 5.77 -8.72
CA ASP A 39 8.81 5.62 -9.93
C ASP A 39 7.32 5.44 -9.58
N PHE A 40 7.02 4.68 -8.52
CA PHE A 40 5.66 4.55 -8.00
C PHE A 40 5.10 5.89 -7.51
N LEU A 41 5.90 6.67 -6.77
CA LEU A 41 5.47 7.99 -6.31
C LEU A 41 5.28 8.99 -7.47
N GLU A 42 6.14 8.96 -8.50
CA GLU A 42 5.97 9.81 -9.69
C GLU A 42 4.71 9.43 -10.48
N MET A 43 4.38 8.13 -10.57
CA MET A 43 3.10 7.68 -11.13
C MET A 43 1.92 8.28 -10.35
N LEU A 44 1.92 8.21 -9.01
CA LEU A 44 0.87 8.81 -8.19
C LEU A 44 0.78 10.34 -8.36
N LYS A 45 1.92 11.02 -8.41
CA LYS A 45 2.01 12.47 -8.66
C LYS A 45 1.39 12.87 -9.99
N ASN A 46 1.64 12.10 -11.05
CA ASN A 46 1.05 12.37 -12.37
C ASN A 46 -0.47 12.16 -12.35
N GLU A 47 -0.97 11.17 -11.64
CA GLU A 47 -2.42 10.94 -11.48
C GLU A 47 -3.09 12.06 -10.69
N LEU A 48 -2.45 12.54 -9.61
CA LEU A 48 -2.88 13.73 -8.86
C LEU A 48 -2.94 14.97 -9.76
N LEU A 49 -1.94 15.16 -10.63
CA LEU A 49 -1.88 16.30 -11.52
C LEU A 49 -3.03 16.29 -12.55
N LYS A 50 -3.41 15.11 -13.06
CA LYS A 50 -4.55 14.97 -13.99
C LYS A 50 -5.88 15.45 -13.40
N ILE A 51 -6.02 15.39 -12.08
CA ILE A 51 -7.19 15.90 -11.34
C ILE A 51 -6.95 17.28 -10.71
N GLY A 52 -5.91 17.99 -11.16
CA GLY A 52 -5.61 19.35 -10.72
C GLY A 52 -4.90 19.47 -9.36
N ILE A 53 -4.51 18.36 -8.73
CA ILE A 53 -3.85 18.36 -7.43
C ILE A 53 -2.32 18.38 -7.62
N ARG A 54 -1.69 19.46 -7.18
CA ARG A 54 -0.23 19.57 -7.18
C ARG A 54 0.37 18.85 -5.98
N SER A 55 1.53 18.25 -6.20
CA SER A 55 2.28 17.51 -5.18
C SER A 55 3.77 17.56 -5.45
N HIS A 56 4.55 17.29 -4.41
CA HIS A 56 6.01 17.36 -4.43
C HIS A 56 6.60 16.05 -3.91
N ILE A 57 7.69 15.59 -4.52
CA ILE A 57 8.41 14.38 -4.09
C ILE A 57 9.79 14.80 -3.60
N TYR A 58 10.17 14.37 -2.41
CA TYR A 58 11.51 14.59 -1.86
C TYR A 58 12.07 13.33 -1.22
N ARG A 59 13.40 13.27 -1.12
CA ARG A 59 14.10 12.18 -0.44
C ARG A 59 14.11 12.40 1.07
N GLN A 60 13.89 11.34 1.84
CA GLN A 60 13.92 11.35 3.32
C GLN A 60 15.37 11.37 3.85
N GLY A 61 16.10 12.47 3.65
CA GLY A 61 17.48 12.63 4.13
C GLY A 61 18.38 11.47 3.69
N GLN A 62 19.05 10.81 4.65
CA GLN A 62 19.91 9.65 4.40
C GLN A 62 19.16 8.32 4.24
N LYS A 63 17.83 8.30 4.42
CA LYS A 63 17.03 7.08 4.24
C LYS A 63 16.92 6.75 2.76
N ASN A 64 16.90 5.46 2.44
CA ASN A 64 16.61 4.97 1.09
C ASN A 64 15.09 4.94 0.86
N ALA A 65 14.44 6.11 0.96
CA ALA A 65 13.00 6.30 0.78
C ALA A 65 12.70 7.73 0.33
N TYR A 66 11.58 7.88 -0.38
CA TYR A 66 11.05 9.13 -0.90
C TYR A 66 9.67 9.38 -0.30
N THR A 67 9.30 10.64 -0.16
CA THR A 67 7.97 11.05 0.30
C THR A 67 7.31 11.89 -0.76
N LEU A 68 6.10 11.48 -1.15
CA LEU A 68 5.14 12.29 -1.89
C LEU A 68 4.34 13.10 -0.87
N GLU A 69 4.38 14.42 -0.99
CA GLU A 69 3.64 15.36 -0.15
C GLU A 69 2.61 16.13 -0.97
N ILE A 70 1.40 16.20 -0.43
CA ILE A 70 0.27 16.91 -1.01
C ILE A 70 -0.23 17.89 0.05
N SER A 71 -0.15 19.19 -0.22
CA SER A 71 -0.76 20.22 0.64
C SER A 71 -2.15 20.55 0.11
N ASN A 72 -3.16 19.82 0.58
CA ASN A 72 -4.53 19.99 0.14
C ASN A 72 -5.50 19.66 1.29
N LYS A 73 -6.21 20.68 1.77
CA LYS A 73 -7.16 20.57 2.89
C LYS A 73 -8.36 19.70 2.55
N GLU A 74 -8.92 19.88 1.36
CA GLU A 74 -10.08 19.09 0.92
C GLU A 74 -9.73 17.60 0.86
N LEU A 75 -8.65 17.25 0.18
CA LEU A 75 -8.17 15.87 0.08
C LEU A 75 -7.90 15.25 1.48
N TYR A 76 -7.29 16.02 2.38
CA TYR A 76 -7.06 15.57 3.77
C TYR A 76 -8.36 15.15 4.46
N TYR A 77 -9.41 15.97 4.37
CA TYR A 77 -10.69 15.66 5.00
C TYR A 77 -11.45 14.56 4.26
N THR A 78 -11.36 14.52 2.93
CA THR A 78 -11.92 13.45 2.10
C THR A 78 -11.36 12.09 2.49
N ILE A 79 -10.03 11.95 2.62
CA ILE A 79 -9.39 10.71 3.06
C ILE A 79 -9.85 10.34 4.47
N LYS A 80 -9.93 11.31 5.39
CA LYS A 80 -10.36 11.08 6.76
C LYS A 80 -11.81 10.58 6.84
N LEU A 81 -12.71 11.13 6.02
CA LEU A 81 -14.11 10.71 5.94
C LEU A 81 -14.23 9.30 5.33
N ARG A 82 -13.61 9.09 4.17
CA ARG A 82 -13.62 7.80 3.46
C ARG A 82 -13.03 6.66 4.28
N THR A 83 -11.99 6.94 5.07
CA THR A 83 -11.37 5.94 5.96
C THR A 83 -12.42 5.21 6.80
N ARG A 84 -13.38 5.94 7.38
CA ARG A 84 -14.41 5.34 8.24
C ARG A 84 -15.31 4.39 7.44
N GLN A 85 -15.79 4.88 6.30
CA GLN A 85 -16.69 4.13 5.41
C GLN A 85 -16.01 2.87 4.84
N LEU A 86 -14.77 3.00 4.39
CA LEU A 86 -14.03 1.92 3.72
C LEU A 86 -13.52 0.84 4.68
N LEU A 87 -13.33 1.16 5.96
CA LEU A 87 -13.03 0.15 6.99
C LEU A 87 -14.24 -0.75 7.26
N GLU A 88 -15.45 -0.21 7.18
CA GLU A 88 -16.70 -0.93 7.38
C GLU A 88 -17.12 -1.70 6.12
N SER A 89 -17.18 -1.00 4.99
CA SER A 89 -17.58 -1.48 3.67
C SER A 89 -16.44 -1.27 2.67
N PRO A 90 -15.45 -2.19 2.64
CA PRO A 90 -14.28 -2.03 1.78
C PRO A 90 -14.61 -2.22 0.31
N THR A 91 -13.91 -1.48 -0.55
CA THR A 91 -13.92 -1.68 -2.00
C THR A 91 -12.65 -2.40 -2.46
N PRO A 92 -12.66 -3.06 -3.63
CA PRO A 92 -11.44 -3.65 -4.20
C PRO A 92 -10.31 -2.63 -4.37
N HIS A 93 -10.62 -1.39 -4.72
CA HIS A 93 -9.65 -0.32 -4.89
C HIS A 93 -9.02 0.11 -3.57
N PHE A 94 -9.82 0.26 -2.51
CA PHE A 94 -9.31 0.51 -1.16
C PHE A 94 -8.35 -0.60 -0.69
N VAL A 95 -8.74 -1.86 -0.87
CA VAL A 95 -7.88 -3.00 -0.53
C VAL A 95 -6.63 -3.05 -1.40
N ALA A 96 -6.72 -2.66 -2.67
CA ALA A 96 -5.55 -2.53 -3.53
C ALA A 96 -4.53 -1.55 -2.97
N GLY A 97 -4.97 -0.38 -2.48
CA GLY A 97 -4.10 0.60 -1.82
C GLY A 97 -3.41 0.04 -0.57
N LEU A 98 -4.15 -0.69 0.28
CA LEU A 98 -3.58 -1.34 1.47
C LEU A 98 -2.55 -2.42 1.12
N ILE A 99 -2.82 -3.25 0.10
CA ILE A 99 -1.88 -4.28 -0.36
C ILE A 99 -0.67 -3.65 -1.05
N ASP A 100 -0.85 -2.58 -1.81
CA ASP A 100 0.24 -1.83 -2.42
C ASP A 100 1.17 -1.20 -1.39
N ALA A 101 0.66 -0.74 -0.26
CA ALA A 101 1.48 -0.32 0.87
C ALA A 101 2.17 -1.52 1.54
N GLU A 102 1.38 -2.36 2.20
CA GLU A 102 1.85 -3.30 3.22
C GLU A 102 2.19 -4.70 2.66
N GLY A 103 1.79 -4.96 1.42
CA GLY A 103 1.91 -6.26 0.78
C GLY A 103 3.31 -6.50 0.21
N SER A 104 3.71 -7.77 0.23
CA SER A 104 4.95 -8.24 -0.37
C SER A 104 4.71 -9.54 -1.12
N LEU A 105 5.06 -9.58 -2.41
CA LEU A 105 5.09 -10.81 -3.18
C LEU A 105 6.37 -11.60 -2.84
N GLN A 106 6.19 -12.74 -2.17
CA GLN A 106 7.28 -13.58 -1.69
C GLN A 106 7.35 -14.87 -2.52
N LYS A 107 8.55 -15.15 -3.04
CA LYS A 107 8.90 -16.40 -3.73
C LYS A 107 9.93 -17.16 -2.88
N PRO A 108 9.50 -17.86 -1.82
CA PRO A 108 10.45 -18.54 -0.93
C PRO A 108 11.17 -19.67 -1.68
N ARG A 109 12.41 -19.99 -1.26
CA ARG A 109 13.19 -21.12 -1.84
C ARG A 109 12.49 -22.48 -1.66
N LYS A 110 11.73 -22.62 -0.57
CA LYS A 110 10.90 -23.79 -0.27
C LYS A 110 9.47 -23.32 0.05
N GLY A 111 8.47 -24.00 -0.51
CA GLY A 111 7.06 -23.68 -0.35
C GLY A 111 6.47 -22.83 -1.47
N SER A 112 5.18 -22.52 -1.35
CA SER A 112 4.42 -21.82 -2.40
C SER A 112 4.73 -20.32 -2.45
N ILE A 113 4.67 -19.76 -3.66
CA ILE A 113 4.55 -18.31 -3.86
C ILE A 113 3.38 -17.78 -3.04
N ARG A 114 3.56 -16.58 -2.46
CA ARG A 114 2.55 -15.97 -1.60
C ARG A 114 2.60 -14.45 -1.63
N ILE A 115 1.45 -13.82 -1.42
CA ILE A 115 1.39 -12.41 -1.03
C ILE A 115 1.24 -12.40 0.49
N ALA A 116 2.16 -11.74 1.18
CA ALA A 116 2.08 -11.53 2.63
C ALA A 116 1.85 -10.05 2.90
N ILE A 117 0.80 -9.74 3.64
CA ILE A 117 0.47 -8.38 4.10
C ILE A 117 0.62 -8.36 5.61
N THR A 118 1.40 -7.43 6.15
CA THR A 118 1.72 -7.39 7.59
C THR A 118 1.49 -6.00 8.14
N ASN A 119 0.80 -5.88 9.27
CA ASN A 119 0.60 -4.59 9.94
C ASN A 119 0.53 -4.76 11.47
N THR A 120 0.84 -3.72 12.23
CA THR A 120 0.65 -3.70 13.71
C THR A 120 -0.80 -3.41 14.11
N LYS A 121 -1.59 -2.86 13.18
CA LYS A 121 -3.00 -2.52 13.33
C LYS A 121 -3.87 -3.58 12.64
N PRO A 122 -4.37 -4.59 13.36
CA PRO A 122 -5.17 -5.66 12.75
C PRO A 122 -6.43 -5.13 12.06
N GLU A 123 -7.00 -4.00 12.50
CA GLU A 123 -8.15 -3.35 11.87
C GLU A 123 -7.93 -3.01 10.39
N LEU A 124 -6.68 -2.76 9.96
CA LEU A 124 -6.35 -2.52 8.55
C LEU A 124 -6.32 -3.81 7.72
N LEU A 125 -6.22 -4.98 8.35
CA LEU A 125 -6.14 -6.27 7.68
C LEU A 125 -7.51 -6.92 7.46
N HIS A 126 -8.52 -6.57 8.27
CA HIS A 126 -9.88 -7.09 8.14
C HIS A 126 -10.57 -6.72 6.81
N PRO A 127 -10.45 -5.47 6.31
CA PRO A 127 -10.91 -5.11 4.97
C PRO A 127 -10.39 -6.03 3.87
N ILE A 128 -9.11 -6.41 3.97
CA ILE A 128 -8.45 -7.30 3.01
C ILE A 128 -9.11 -8.68 3.05
N VAL A 129 -9.30 -9.24 4.25
CA VAL A 129 -9.97 -10.55 4.40
C VAL A 129 -11.38 -10.53 3.82
N LYS A 130 -12.17 -9.46 4.08
CA LYS A 130 -13.52 -9.31 3.51
C LYS A 130 -13.51 -9.37 1.98
N ILE A 131 -12.63 -8.61 1.32
CA ILE A 131 -12.52 -8.63 -0.15
C ILE A 131 -11.98 -9.97 -0.68
N LEU A 132 -11.06 -10.61 0.04
CA LEU A 132 -10.57 -11.94 -0.37
C LEU A 132 -11.69 -13.00 -0.33
N GLN A 133 -12.59 -12.93 0.66
CA GLN A 133 -13.74 -13.83 0.75
C GLN A 133 -14.70 -13.68 -0.44
N THR A 134 -14.93 -12.46 -0.94
CA THR A 134 -15.82 -12.24 -2.11
C THR A 134 -15.26 -12.84 -3.40
N ILE A 135 -13.95 -13.12 -3.46
CA ILE A 135 -13.29 -13.81 -4.57
C ILE A 135 -12.91 -15.25 -4.24
N CYS A 136 -13.61 -15.85 -3.28
CA CYS A 136 -13.46 -17.23 -2.84
C CYS A 136 -12.07 -17.60 -2.31
N ILE A 137 -11.35 -16.64 -1.72
CA ILE A 137 -10.07 -16.86 -1.05
C ILE A 137 -10.28 -16.78 0.46
N ASN A 138 -10.17 -17.92 1.13
CA ASN A 138 -10.22 -17.98 2.59
C ASN A 138 -8.89 -17.52 3.17
N ALA A 139 -8.93 -16.42 3.91
CA ALA A 139 -7.78 -15.86 4.60
C ALA A 139 -8.19 -15.40 5.99
N GLU A 140 -7.22 -15.34 6.89
CA GLU A 140 -7.43 -14.96 8.29
C GLU A 140 -6.31 -14.01 8.74
N VAL A 141 -6.66 -13.09 9.63
CA VAL A 141 -5.68 -12.25 10.32
C VAL A 141 -5.06 -13.09 11.43
N LYS A 142 -3.74 -13.33 11.37
CA LYS A 142 -3.00 -14.09 12.38
C LYS A 142 -1.85 -13.30 12.98
N PRO A 143 -1.53 -13.47 14.27
CA PRO A 143 -0.29 -12.95 14.84
C PRO A 143 0.92 -13.40 14.02
N TYR A 144 1.89 -12.51 13.85
CA TYR A 144 3.11 -12.76 13.10
C TYR A 144 4.35 -12.32 13.88
N GLY A 145 5.27 -13.27 14.06
CA GLY A 145 6.48 -13.06 14.85
C GLY A 145 6.19 -12.90 16.35
N LYS A 146 7.25 -12.87 17.13
CA LYS A 146 7.18 -12.53 18.56
C LYS A 146 7.43 -11.03 18.70
N ALA A 147 6.54 -10.33 19.39
CA ALA A 147 6.82 -8.95 19.80
C ALA A 147 8.07 -8.95 20.70
N LYS A 148 9.03 -8.07 20.39
CA LYS A 148 10.15 -7.79 21.29
C LYS A 148 9.70 -6.83 22.40
N HIS A 149 10.47 -6.73 23.48
CA HIS A 149 10.16 -5.80 24.57
C HIS A 149 9.98 -4.37 24.04
N GLY A 150 8.80 -3.79 24.27
CA GLY A 150 8.44 -2.44 23.80
C GLY A 150 7.91 -2.36 22.35
N GLU A 151 7.87 -3.46 21.59
CA GLU A 151 7.27 -3.48 20.25
C GLU A 151 5.80 -3.92 20.29
N LYS A 152 4.99 -3.36 19.39
CA LYS A 152 3.61 -3.83 19.18
C LYS A 152 3.60 -5.17 18.45
N GLN A 153 2.66 -6.04 18.82
CA GLN A 153 2.40 -7.29 18.10
C GLN A 153 2.06 -6.98 16.64
N ARG A 154 2.69 -7.72 15.72
CA ARG A 154 2.38 -7.65 14.28
C ARG A 154 1.38 -8.73 13.94
N TYR A 155 0.53 -8.44 12.97
CA TYR A 155 -0.46 -9.34 12.41
C TYR A 155 -0.20 -9.48 10.93
N ARG A 156 -0.63 -10.59 10.34
CA ARG A 156 -0.51 -10.83 8.90
C ARG A 156 -1.74 -11.49 8.32
N VAL A 157 -1.93 -11.21 7.04
CA VAL A 157 -2.79 -11.96 6.11
C VAL A 157 -1.87 -12.54 5.03
N VAL A 158 -2.07 -13.80 4.67
CA VAL A 158 -1.25 -14.47 3.66
C VAL A 158 -2.14 -15.14 2.62
N ILE A 159 -1.90 -14.84 1.35
CA ILE A 159 -2.53 -15.45 0.20
C ILE A 159 -1.53 -16.45 -0.38
N TYR A 160 -1.85 -17.75 -0.32
CA TYR A 160 -0.97 -18.82 -0.76
C TYR A 160 -1.35 -19.37 -2.13
N GLY A 161 -0.34 -19.75 -2.90
CA GLY A 161 -0.52 -20.49 -4.15
C GLY A 161 -0.68 -19.57 -5.36
N LYS A 162 -0.22 -20.06 -6.51
CA LYS A 162 -0.23 -19.30 -7.77
C LYS A 162 -1.65 -18.92 -8.19
N GLU A 163 -2.59 -19.85 -8.12
CA GLU A 163 -3.99 -19.63 -8.51
C GLU A 163 -4.65 -18.50 -7.70
N ASN A 164 -4.53 -18.51 -6.37
CA ASN A 164 -5.11 -17.46 -5.53
C ASN A 164 -4.44 -16.10 -5.75
N ILE A 165 -3.13 -16.09 -6.03
CA ILE A 165 -2.42 -14.86 -6.41
C ILE A 165 -2.94 -14.34 -7.74
N GLU A 166 -3.15 -15.19 -8.74
CA GLU A 166 -3.71 -14.79 -10.04
C GLU A 166 -5.13 -14.25 -9.89
N LYS A 167 -6.00 -14.93 -9.13
CA LYS A 167 -7.34 -14.41 -8.78
C LYS A 167 -7.28 -13.04 -8.10
N THR A 168 -6.33 -12.88 -7.17
CA THR A 168 -6.11 -11.60 -6.47
C THR A 168 -5.70 -10.50 -7.45
N LEU A 169 -4.72 -10.77 -8.33
CA LEU A 169 -4.22 -9.78 -9.29
C LEU A 169 -5.25 -9.43 -10.38
N GLN A 170 -6.18 -10.33 -10.67
CA GLN A 170 -7.28 -10.08 -11.61
C GLN A 170 -8.41 -9.26 -10.98
N ALA A 171 -8.77 -9.54 -9.72
CA ALA A 171 -9.92 -8.92 -9.06
C ALA A 171 -9.58 -7.65 -8.27
N ILE A 172 -8.34 -7.54 -7.77
CA ILE A 172 -7.87 -6.41 -6.97
C ILE A 172 -6.86 -5.62 -7.80
N PRO A 173 -7.15 -4.36 -8.16
CA PRO A 173 -6.35 -3.59 -9.11
C PRO A 173 -5.08 -3.01 -8.47
N LEU A 174 -4.13 -3.88 -8.09
CA LEU A 174 -2.82 -3.49 -7.56
C LEU A 174 -2.05 -2.67 -8.60
N ARG A 175 -1.36 -1.62 -8.16
CA ARG A 175 -0.64 -0.69 -9.03
C ARG A 175 0.85 -0.61 -8.73
N HIS A 176 1.28 -1.07 -7.56
CA HIS A 176 2.69 -0.98 -7.19
C HIS A 176 3.54 -1.91 -8.09
N PRO A 177 4.66 -1.44 -8.68
CA PRO A 177 5.50 -2.23 -9.61
C PRO A 177 6.00 -3.57 -9.05
N LYS A 178 6.07 -3.71 -7.72
CA LYS A 178 6.43 -4.96 -7.03
C LYS A 178 5.51 -6.14 -7.36
N PHE A 179 4.28 -5.89 -7.78
CA PHE A 179 3.33 -6.92 -8.20
C PHE A 179 3.28 -7.13 -9.72
N HIS A 180 3.84 -6.18 -10.48
CA HIS A 180 3.91 -6.19 -11.93
C HIS A 180 5.37 -6.05 -12.41
N PRO A 181 6.26 -6.98 -12.02
CA PRO A 181 7.65 -6.88 -12.44
C PRO A 181 7.71 -6.91 -13.97
N PRO A 182 8.55 -6.07 -14.61
CA PRO A 182 8.70 -6.08 -16.06
C PRO A 182 9.08 -7.50 -16.53
N ALA A 183 8.61 -7.88 -17.71
CA ALA A 183 9.05 -9.11 -18.37
C ALA A 183 10.59 -9.14 -18.35
N ARG A 184 11.17 -10.28 -17.93
CA ARG A 184 12.62 -10.44 -17.70
C ARG A 184 13.40 -9.83 -18.86
N GLY A 185 14.07 -8.71 -18.60
CA GLY A 185 14.75 -7.90 -19.62
C GLY A 185 15.26 -6.55 -19.11
N ARG A 186 14.70 -6.03 -18.01
CA ARG A 186 15.32 -4.93 -17.25
C ARG A 186 15.72 -5.43 -15.87
N LYS A 187 17.03 -5.59 -15.65
CA LYS A 187 17.59 -5.74 -14.31
C LYS A 187 17.16 -4.52 -13.50
N SER A 188 16.29 -4.72 -12.50
CA SER A 188 16.11 -3.70 -11.47
C SER A 188 17.42 -3.67 -10.67
N GLY A 189 18.00 -2.48 -10.50
CA GLY A 189 19.35 -2.27 -9.94
C GLY A 189 19.48 -2.59 -8.45
N ASN A 190 19.04 -3.77 -8.02
CA ASN A 190 19.12 -4.25 -6.64
C ASN A 190 19.67 -5.69 -6.53
N GLU A 191 20.23 -6.24 -7.61
CA GLU A 191 21.15 -7.36 -7.48
C GLU A 191 22.44 -6.81 -6.87
N ARG A 192 22.61 -7.01 -5.55
CA ARG A 192 23.91 -6.86 -4.92
C ARG A 192 24.81 -7.91 -5.55
N ASP A 193 25.83 -7.45 -6.28
CA ASP A 193 26.93 -8.31 -6.69
C ASP A 193 27.48 -9.03 -5.45
N PRO A 194 27.68 -10.36 -5.50
CA PRO A 194 28.46 -11.03 -4.49
C PRO A 194 29.88 -10.46 -4.58
N HIS A 195 30.36 -9.85 -3.49
CA HIS A 195 31.74 -9.42 -3.43
C HIS A 195 32.69 -10.61 -3.61
N PRO A 196 33.83 -10.40 -4.31
CA PRO A 196 34.83 -11.42 -4.61
C PRO A 196 35.49 -12.00 -3.36
#